data_AF-A0A6A8H8F7-F1
#
_entry.id   AF-A0A6A8H8F7-F1
#
_cell.length_a   1.000
_cell.length_b   1.000
_cell.length_c   1.000
_cell.angle_alpha   90.00
_cell.angle_beta   90.00
_cell.angle_gamma   90.00
#
_symmetry.space_group_name_H-M   'P 1'
#
loop_
_entity.id
_entity.type
_entity.pdbx_description
1 polymer ?
#
loop_
_entity_poly.entity_id
_entity_poly.type
_entity_poly.pdbx_seq_one_letter_code
_entity_poly.pdbx_strand_id
1 'polypeptide(L)' 'MTIYIITSSEGRVYKEIKHELEKAGYHTKTILAEVTQPVLVGFVSGRLTTFTLKKLLEASVKGRCL' A
#
# COMPACT_ATOMS: atom_id res chain seq x y z
N MET A 1 3.28 -9.44 -3.16
CA MET A 1 3.73 -8.76 -1.91
C MET A 1 2.51 -8.28 -1.13
N THR A 2 2.54 -8.32 0.20
CA THR A 2 1.50 -7.72 1.05
C THR A 2 1.85 -6.27 1.39
N ILE A 3 0.90 -5.36 1.17
CA ILE A 3 0.97 -3.95 1.55
C ILE A 3 0.07 -3.71 2.75
N TYR A 4 0.65 -3.17 3.82
CA TYR A 4 -0.06 -2.68 4.99
C TYR A 4 -0.44 -1.21 4.74
N ILE A 5 -1.74 -0.92 4.80
CA ILE A 5 -2.29 0.43 4.73
C ILE A 5 -2.53 0.87 6.17
N ILE A 6 -1.66 1.74 6.69
CA ILE A 6 -1.79 2.34 8.01
C ILE A 6 -2.59 3.64 7.85
N THR A 7 -3.79 3.71 8.43
CA THR A 7 -4.70 4.86 8.25
C THR A 7 -5.50 5.13 9.52
N SER A 8 -5.92 6.37 9.72
CA SER A 8 -6.82 6.76 10.82
C SER A 8 -8.29 6.46 10.54
N SER A 9 -8.66 6.26 9.27
CA SER A 9 -10.03 5.91 8.88
C SER A 9 -10.08 5.14 7.57
N GLU A 10 -11.17 4.40 7.37
CA GLU A 10 -11.51 3.73 6.10
C GLU A 10 -12.37 4.63 5.18
N GLY A 11 -12.06 5.93 5.17
CA GLY A 11 -12.73 6.92 4.33
C GLY A 11 -12.48 6.76 2.84
N ARG A 12 -12.95 7.72 2.04
CA ARG A 12 -12.85 7.69 0.57
C ARG A 12 -11.43 7.46 0.07
N VAL A 13 -10.46 8.20 0.61
CA VAL A 13 -9.03 8.10 0.21
C VAL A 13 -8.48 6.69 0.43
N TYR A 14 -8.80 6.06 1.56
CA TYR A 14 -8.40 4.68 1.83
C TYR A 14 -9.00 3.70 0.81
N LYS A 15 -10.29 3.84 0.48
CA LYS A 15 -10.96 2.96 -0.48
C LYS A 15 -10.35 3.07 -1.88
N GLU A 16 -10.02 4.29 -2.30
CA GLU A 16 -9.34 4.54 -3.58
C GLU A 16 -7.94 3.89 -3.59
N ILE A 17 -7.14 4.09 -2.54
CA ILE A 17 -5.82 3.47 -2.39
C ILE A 17 -5.92 1.94 -2.44
N LYS A 18 -6.83 1.36 -1.64
CA LYS A 18 -7.02 -0.09 -1.56
C LYS A 18 -7.42 -0.67 -2.92
N HIS A 19 -8.36 -0.02 -3.61
CA HIS A 19 -8.82 -0.44 -4.94
C HIS A 19 -7.67 -0.48 -5.95
N GLU A 20 -6.87 0.58 -6.04
CA GLU A 20 -5.74 0.64 -6.98
C GLU A 20 -4.66 -0.40 -6.66
N LEU A 21 -4.37 -0.65 -5.37
CA LEU A 21 -3.43 -1.69 -4.96
C LEU A 21 -3.92 -3.10 -5.31
N GLU A 22 -5.19 -3.41 -5.04
CA GLU A 22 -5.79 -4.71 -5.37
C GLU A 22 -5.86 -4.93 -6.88
N LYS A 23 -6.23 -3.90 -7.64
CA LYS A 23 -6.21 -3.91 -9.11
C LYS A 23 -4.80 -4.15 -9.67
N ALA A 24 -3.78 -3.63 -9.01
CA ALA A 24 -2.38 -3.86 -9.34
C ALA A 24 -1.84 -5.23 -8.87
N GLY A 25 -2.67 -6.06 -8.23
CA GLY A 25 -2.35 -7.42 -7.80
C GLY A 25 -1.65 -7.50 -6.42
N TYR A 26 -1.66 -6.42 -5.64
CA TYR A 26 -1.14 -6.43 -4.28
C TYR A 26 -2.19 -6.97 -3.30
N HIS A 27 -1.74 -7.81 -2.36
CA HIS A 27 -2.56 -8.12 -1.19
C HIS A 27 -2.50 -6.97 -0.21
N THR A 28 -3.63 -6.51 0.30
CA THR A 28 -3.69 -5.40 1.26
C THR A 28 -4.08 -5.89 2.65
N LYS A 29 -3.52 -5.26 3.69
CA LYS A 29 -3.96 -5.40 5.09
C LYS A 29 -4.10 -4.01 5.70
N THR A 30 -5.12 -3.80 6.52
CA THR A 30 -5.38 -2.49 7.11
C THR A 30 -4.97 -2.47 8.57
N ILE A 31 -4.29 -1.40 8.96
CA ILE A 31 -3.95 -1.11 10.36
C ILE A 31 -4.55 0.24 10.69
N LEU A 32 -5.46 0.26 11.65
CA LEU A 32 -6.03 1.51 12.16
C LEU A 32 -5.09 2.10 13.21
N ALA A 33 -4.60 3.31 12.93
CA ALA A 33 -3.70 4.04 13.82
C ALA A 33 -3.91 5.55 13.63
N GLU A 34 -3.65 6.32 14.69
CA GLU A 34 -3.75 7.78 14.63
C GLU A 34 -2.60 8.36 13.79
N VAL A 35 -2.86 8.53 12.49
CA VAL A 35 -1.96 9.12 11.50
C VAL A 35 -2.67 10.20 10.71
N THR A 36 -1.94 11.25 10.35
CA THR A 36 -2.48 12.38 9.59
C THR A 36 -2.81 12.00 8.14
N GLN A 37 -2.06 11.08 7.55
CA GLN A 37 -2.26 10.58 6.20
C GLN A 37 -2.00 9.07 6.12
N PRO A 38 -2.65 8.34 5.20
CA PRO A 38 -2.39 6.92 5.02
C PRO A 38 -0.93 6.65 4.63
N VAL A 39 -0.31 5.67 5.29
CA VAL A 39 1.06 5.21 5.00
C VAL A 39 1.00 3.80 4.45
N LEU A 40 1.74 3.56 3.36
CA LEU A 40 1.84 2.25 2.73
C LEU A 40 3.15 1.59 3.11
N VAL A 41 3.08 0.37 3.62
CA VAL A 41 4.25 -0.36 4.12
C VAL A 41 4.29 -1.76 3.54
N GLY A 42 5.44 -2.22 3.10
CA GLY A 42 5.65 -3.59 2.62
C GLY A 42 6.95 -4.18 3.17
N PHE A 43 7.07 -5.50 3.11
CA PHE A 43 8.29 -6.21 3.49
C PHE A 43 9.10 -6.53 2.24
N VAL A 44 10.31 -5.98 2.14
CA VAL A 44 11.23 -6.22 1.02
C VAL A 44 12.57 -6.66 1.58
N SER A 45 13.06 -7.81 1.13
CA SER A 45 14.37 -8.36 1.51
C SER A 45 14.63 -8.36 3.03
N GLY A 46 13.62 -8.74 3.82
CA GLY A 46 13.74 -8.81 5.28
C GLY A 46 13.52 -7.48 6.01
N ARG A 47 13.20 -6.39 5.30
CA ARG A 47 13.07 -5.04 5.86
C ARG A 47 11.68 -4.46 5.62
N LEU A 48 11.16 -3.82 6.67
CA LEU A 48 9.96 -3.00 6.58
C LEU A 48 10.28 -1.72 5.79
N THR A 49 9.56 -1.49 4.70
CA THR A 49 9.82 -0.36 3.78
C THR A 49 8.53 0.42 3.54
N THR A 50 8.62 1.75 3.63
CA THR A 50 7.51 2.64 3.28
C THR A 50 7.48 2.92 1.78
N PHE A 51 6.30 2.91 1.19
CA PHE A 51 6.09 3.15 -0.22
C PHE A 51 5.17 4.34 -0.46
N THR A 52 5.30 4.94 -1.64
CA THR A 52 4.26 5.79 -2.20
C THR A 52 3.38 4.95 -3.12
N LEU A 53 2.10 5.30 -3.24
CA LEU A 53 1.17 4.60 -4.14
C LEU A 53 1.72 4.57 -5.57
N LYS A 54 2.21 5.72 -6.06
CA LYS A 54 2.82 5.84 -7.39
C LYS A 54 3.94 4.81 -7.63
N LYS A 55 4.87 4.63 -6.68
CA LYS A 55 5.98 3.67 -6.83
C LYS A 55 5.49 2.23 -6.93
N LEU A 56 4.45 1.87 -6.16
CA LEU A 56 3.85 0.53 -6.22
C LEU A 56 3.17 0.28 -7.56
N LEU A 57 2.37 1.23 -8.05
CA LEU A 57 1.69 1.09 -9.33
C LEU A 57 2.68 1.03 -10.51
N GLU A 58 3.74 1.83 -10.50
CA GLU A 58 4.80 1.77 -11.52
C GLU A 58 5.53 0.43 -11.54
N ALA A 59 5.76 -0.18 -10.38
CA ALA A 59 6.41 -1.48 -10.28
C ALA A 59 5.53 -2.61 -10.84
N SER A 60 4.22 -2.58 -10.53
CA SER A 60 3.24 -3.54 -11.06
C SER A 60 3.19 -3.50 -12.59
N VAL A 61 3.12 -2.32 -13.21
CA VAL A 61 3.09 -2.16 -14.68
C VAL A 61 4.37 -2.68 -15.35
N LYS A 62 5.53 -2.52 -14.71
CA LYS A 62 6.82 -2.95 -15.27
C LYS A 62 7.08 -4.45 -15.14
N GLY A 63 6.16 -5.23 -14.55
CA GLY A 63 6.35 -6.66 -14.30
C GLY A 63 7.52 -6.98 -13.37
N ARG A 64 8.06 -5.96 -12.66
CA ARG A 64 9.16 -6.13 -11.72
C ARG A 64 8.55 -6.38 -10.35
N CYS A 65 8.77 -7.58 -9.80
CA CYS A 65 8.63 -7.74 -8.36
C CYS A 65 9.64 -6.81 -7.69
N LEU A 66 9.13 -5.87 -6.88
CA LEU A 66 9.93 -5.12 -5.91
C LEU A 66 10.42 -6.03 -4.80
#